data_AF-A0A9W9Y0A5-F1
#
_entry.id   AF-A0A9W9Y0A5-F1
#
_cell.length_a   1.000
_cell.length_b   1.000
_cell.length_c   1.000
_cell.angle_alpha   90.00
_cell.angle_beta   90.00
_cell.angle_gamma   90.00
#
_symmetry.space_group_name_H-M   'P 1'
#
loop_
_entity.id
_entity.type
_entity.pdbx_description
1 polymer ?
#
loop_
_entity_poly.entity_id
_entity_poly.type
_entity_poly.pdbx_seq_one_letter_code
_entity_poly.pdbx_strand_id
1 'polypeptide(L)'
;MARFEKLLYPALCANNINSPCPSKTSKANNACSRCFLVVVSLQHLDRQSPPSCSNQNQNSTAAKNVKRNIGPRTRRVDSWKPGWHTEGREPTFFTQDPSEPNTNEGKISWWGTMPALDLLKLDGNEGQDAPPKIRILLASSHDIRNMVETIARLPDTYLGQCEIVMNGIHSGIFARNIILLLIAFNFRPEDAAPIMIHLWYSALIPAPVLAALQSKLQPLVRKVCSEAAQKCALQFFKWGWKKNKASLHVELPINEWERLRDYLQVPGCLSAATAARNRQEVTLPTNRVDLLHRSLYG
;
A
#
# COMPACT_ATOMS: atom_id res chain seq x y z
N MET A 1 17.94 -18.76 -5.57
CA MET A 1 17.07 -17.69 -5.02
C MET A 1 15.79 -18.34 -4.51
N ALA A 2 15.59 -18.39 -3.19
CA ALA A 2 14.41 -18.98 -2.59
C ALA A 2 13.15 -18.16 -2.93
N ARG A 3 12.13 -18.83 -3.46
CA ARG A 3 10.85 -18.28 -3.91
C ARG A 3 10.17 -17.48 -2.79
N PHE A 4 9.79 -16.23 -3.06
CA PHE A 4 9.06 -15.35 -2.12
C PHE A 4 7.63 -15.82 -1.82
N GLU A 5 7.21 -16.97 -2.36
CA GLU A 5 5.97 -17.68 -2.02
C GLU A 5 5.78 -17.83 -0.50
N LYS A 6 6.88 -17.98 0.26
CA LYS A 6 6.85 -18.06 1.74
C LYS A 6 6.46 -16.76 2.47
N LEU A 7 6.48 -15.60 1.80
CA LEU A 7 6.09 -14.31 2.41
C LEU A 7 4.57 -14.08 2.38
N LEU A 8 3.92 -14.57 1.32
CA LEU A 8 2.46 -14.49 1.17
C LEU A 8 1.76 -15.75 1.64
N TYR A 9 2.48 -16.88 1.74
CA TYR A 9 1.91 -18.16 2.11
C TYR A 9 2.85 -18.96 3.04
N PRO A 10 2.59 -18.96 4.36
CA PRO A 10 1.56 -18.19 5.05
C PRO A 10 1.88 -16.68 5.08
N ALA A 11 0.85 -15.83 5.02
CA ALA A 11 1.05 -14.38 5.10
C ALA A 11 1.76 -14.01 6.42
N LEU A 12 2.90 -13.32 6.36
CA LEU A 12 3.67 -12.97 7.55
C LEU A 12 3.11 -11.73 8.25
N CYS A 13 3.24 -11.68 9.58
CA CYS A 13 2.83 -10.52 10.36
C CYS A 13 3.72 -9.31 10.00
N ALA A 14 3.11 -8.18 9.66
CA ALA A 14 3.81 -6.92 9.37
C ALA A 14 4.67 -6.39 10.54
N ASN A 15 4.47 -6.94 11.75
CA ASN A 15 5.22 -6.62 12.97
C ASN A 15 6.14 -7.75 13.44
N ASN A 16 6.07 -8.96 12.84
CA ASN A 16 6.92 -10.08 13.21
C ASN A 16 7.11 -11.03 12.02
N ILE A 17 8.27 -10.90 11.38
CA ILE A 17 8.66 -11.65 10.18
C ILE A 17 8.90 -13.15 10.45
N ASN A 18 9.05 -13.54 11.70
CA ASN A 18 9.30 -14.94 12.10
C ASN A 18 8.01 -15.66 12.52
N SER A 19 6.88 -14.96 12.53
CA SER A 19 5.59 -15.56 12.86
C SER A 19 4.60 -15.39 11.71
N PRO A 20 3.98 -16.49 11.23
CA PRO A 20 2.84 -16.36 10.34
C PRO A 20 1.74 -15.53 11.03
N CYS A 21 0.94 -14.82 10.23
CA CYS A 21 -0.26 -14.19 10.75
C CYS A 21 -1.09 -15.28 11.45
N PRO A 22 -1.46 -15.10 12.72
CA PRO A 22 -2.26 -16.09 13.42
C PRO A 22 -3.56 -16.33 12.65
N SER A 23 -3.97 -17.59 12.54
CA SER A 23 -5.25 -18.01 11.94
C SER A 23 -6.46 -17.34 12.61
N LYS A 24 -6.28 -16.83 13.84
CA LYS A 24 -7.19 -15.91 14.51
C LYS A 24 -7.06 -14.52 13.89
N THR A 25 -7.72 -14.35 12.76
CA THR A 25 -7.99 -13.02 12.20
C THR A 25 -8.97 -12.27 13.10
N SER A 26 -8.96 -10.92 13.06
CA SER A 26 -10.02 -10.14 13.71
C SER A 26 -11.36 -10.52 13.09
N LYS A 27 -12.34 -10.89 13.92
CA LYS A 27 -13.68 -11.33 13.48
C LYS A 27 -14.39 -10.32 12.55
N ALA A 28 -14.01 -9.05 12.63
CA ALA A 28 -14.59 -7.98 11.84
C ALA A 28 -14.07 -7.95 10.39
N ASN A 29 -12.77 -8.11 10.16
CA ASN A 29 -12.13 -7.71 8.89
C ASN A 29 -11.15 -8.75 8.30
N ASN A 30 -11.08 -9.97 8.83
CA ASN A 30 -10.10 -10.99 8.41
C ASN A 30 -8.63 -10.51 8.47
N ALA A 31 -8.35 -9.48 9.28
CA ALA A 31 -7.01 -8.92 9.44
C ALA A 31 -6.22 -9.67 10.53
N CYS A 32 -4.91 -9.75 10.39
CA CYS A 32 -4.00 -10.28 11.40
C CYS A 32 -4.26 -9.63 12.76
N SER A 33 -4.58 -10.41 13.79
CA SER A 33 -4.88 -9.88 15.14
C SER A 33 -3.70 -9.21 15.85
N ARG A 34 -2.48 -9.30 15.30
CA ARG A 34 -1.29 -8.64 15.83
C ARG A 34 -1.00 -7.31 15.16
N CYS A 35 -0.99 -7.27 13.83
CA CYS A 35 -0.64 -6.05 13.10
C CYS A 35 -1.84 -5.31 12.52
N PHE A 36 -3.02 -5.93 12.44
CA PHE A 36 -4.26 -5.40 11.85
C PHE A 36 -4.15 -4.92 10.39
N LEU A 37 -3.01 -5.19 9.73
CA LEU A 37 -2.67 -4.65 8.41
C LEU A 37 -2.69 -5.71 7.30
N VAL A 38 -2.50 -6.98 7.65
CA VAL A 38 -2.48 -8.08 6.68
C VAL A 38 -3.83 -8.78 6.73
N VAL A 39 -4.62 -8.67 5.67
CA VAL A 39 -5.91 -9.38 5.53
C VAL A 39 -5.63 -10.74 4.91
N VAL A 40 -5.99 -11.82 5.61
CA VAL A 40 -5.88 -13.18 5.08
C VAL A 40 -7.24 -13.54 4.47
N SER A 41 -7.32 -13.59 3.15
CA SER A 41 -8.46 -14.19 2.46
C SER A 41 -8.36 -15.72 2.62
N LEU A 42 -9.27 -16.32 3.39
CA LEU A 42 -9.34 -17.77 3.61
C LEU A 42 -9.83 -18.57 2.38
N GLN A 43 -10.06 -17.93 1.22
CA GLN A 43 -10.69 -18.59 0.07
C GLN A 43 -9.77 -19.52 -0.74
N HIS A 44 -8.49 -19.68 -0.38
CA HIS A 44 -7.53 -20.46 -1.16
C HIS A 44 -6.90 -21.65 -0.42
N LEU A 45 -7.42 -22.03 0.75
CA LEU A 45 -6.86 -23.13 1.54
C LEU A 45 -7.38 -24.54 1.21
N ASP A 46 -8.41 -24.69 0.36
CA ASP A 46 -8.93 -26.01 0.00
C ASP A 46 -8.63 -26.39 -1.45
N ARG A 47 -7.37 -26.76 -1.74
CA ARG A 47 -7.05 -27.59 -2.92
C ARG A 47 -5.89 -28.54 -2.65
N GLN A 48 -6.05 -29.50 -1.73
CA GLN A 48 -5.33 -30.79 -1.78
C GLN A 48 -6.20 -31.95 -1.25
N SER A 49 -6.93 -32.59 -2.19
CA SER A 49 -7.32 -34.01 -2.25
C SER A 49 -8.58 -34.54 -1.49
N PRO A 50 -9.29 -35.56 -2.05
CA PRO A 50 -10.65 -35.97 -1.68
C PRO A 50 -10.69 -37.14 -0.66
N PRO A 51 -11.86 -37.45 -0.05
CA PRO A 51 -12.65 -38.58 -0.59
C PRO A 51 -14.18 -38.39 -0.58
N SER A 52 -14.78 -39.16 -1.49
CA SER A 52 -16.17 -39.61 -1.63
C SER A 52 -17.12 -39.53 -0.42
N CYS A 53 -18.32 -38.98 -0.65
CA CYS A 53 -19.60 -39.70 -0.45
C CYS A 53 -20.78 -38.98 -1.12
N SER A 54 -21.38 -39.71 -2.07
CA SER A 54 -22.81 -39.80 -2.44
C SER A 54 -23.70 -38.54 -2.46
N ASN A 55 -24.21 -38.29 -3.68
CA ASN A 55 -25.48 -37.67 -4.03
C ASN A 55 -26.54 -37.56 -2.92
N GLN A 56 -27.06 -36.35 -2.69
CA GLN A 56 -28.51 -36.09 -2.73
C GLN A 56 -28.81 -34.59 -2.89
N ASN A 57 -29.55 -34.32 -3.97
CA ASN A 57 -30.57 -33.30 -4.16
C ASN A 57 -30.21 -31.81 -4.27
N GLN A 58 -30.34 -31.39 -5.53
CA GLN A 58 -30.69 -30.08 -6.05
C GLN A 58 -31.71 -29.30 -5.21
N ASN A 59 -31.42 -28.00 -5.05
CA ASN A 59 -32.32 -26.84 -5.06
C ASN A 59 -32.10 -25.89 -3.87
N SER A 60 -31.31 -24.84 -4.08
CA SER A 60 -31.69 -23.47 -3.66
C SER A 60 -30.65 -22.45 -4.12
N THR A 61 -31.00 -21.68 -5.14
CA THR A 61 -30.91 -20.21 -5.16
C THR A 61 -29.81 -19.55 -4.31
N ALA A 62 -28.54 -19.61 -4.73
CA ALA A 62 -27.47 -18.78 -4.17
C ALA A 62 -26.58 -18.08 -5.23
N ALA A 63 -27.02 -18.05 -6.50
CA ALA A 63 -26.34 -17.36 -7.60
C ALA A 63 -26.87 -15.92 -7.86
N LYS A 64 -27.38 -15.22 -6.84
CA LYS A 64 -27.91 -13.85 -6.99
C LYS A 64 -27.32 -12.76 -6.07
N ASN A 65 -26.34 -13.04 -5.22
CA ASN A 65 -25.85 -12.05 -4.24
C ASN A 65 -24.38 -11.60 -4.37
N VAL A 66 -23.79 -11.67 -5.57
CA VAL A 66 -22.42 -11.14 -5.83
C VAL A 66 -22.45 -9.79 -6.59
N LYS A 67 -23.59 -9.09 -6.63
CA LYS A 67 -23.68 -7.72 -7.17
C LYS A 67 -24.19 -6.74 -6.11
N ARG A 68 -23.23 -6.15 -5.37
CA ARG A 68 -23.27 -4.88 -4.60
C ARG A 68 -22.35 -5.05 -3.41
N ASN A 69 -21.20 -4.38 -3.38
CA ASN A 69 -20.60 -3.77 -2.17
C ASN A 69 -19.21 -3.18 -2.48
N ILE A 70 -19.10 -2.40 -3.56
CA ILE A 70 -18.04 -1.39 -3.68
C ILE A 70 -18.72 -0.12 -4.19
N GLY A 71 -19.12 0.74 -3.25
CA GLY A 71 -19.92 1.96 -3.41
C GLY A 71 -20.43 2.43 -2.02
N PRO A 72 -20.61 3.73 -1.78
CA PRO A 72 -20.51 4.36 -0.47
C PRO A 72 -21.73 4.04 0.40
N ARG A 73 -21.54 3.08 1.31
CA ARG A 73 -22.23 2.85 2.58
C ARG A 73 -21.70 1.52 3.07
N THR A 74 -20.62 1.56 3.84
CA THR A 74 -20.33 0.49 4.79
C THR A 74 -21.63 0.22 5.53
N ARG A 75 -22.10 -1.03 5.41
CA ARG A 75 -23.30 -1.57 6.03
C ARG A 75 -23.32 -1.06 7.49
N ARG A 76 -24.26 -0.17 7.83
CA ARG A 76 -24.56 0.14 9.24
C ARG A 76 -24.83 -1.20 9.89
N VAL A 77 -24.00 -1.57 10.86
CA VAL A 77 -24.48 -2.50 11.87
C VAL A 77 -25.48 -1.65 12.64
N ASP A 78 -26.78 -1.81 12.39
CA ASP A 78 -27.84 -0.92 12.90
C ASP A 78 -27.88 -0.84 14.45
N SER A 79 -27.07 -1.65 15.14
CA SER A 79 -26.88 -1.66 16.59
C SER A 79 -25.51 -1.16 17.07
N TRP A 80 -24.57 -0.82 16.19
CA TRP A 80 -23.23 -0.40 16.61
C TRP A 80 -23.25 1.05 17.10
N LYS A 81 -22.73 1.25 18.31
CA LYS A 81 -22.60 2.56 18.94
C LYS A 81 -21.12 2.84 19.22
N PRO A 82 -20.69 4.11 19.13
CA PRO A 82 -19.31 4.47 19.38
C PRO A 82 -18.96 4.28 20.87
N GLY A 83 -17.68 3.95 21.14
CA GLY A 83 -17.19 3.64 22.49
C GLY A 83 -17.58 4.65 23.57
N TRP A 84 -17.48 5.97 23.30
CA TRP A 84 -17.88 6.98 24.28
C TRP A 84 -19.36 6.93 24.64
N HIS A 85 -20.21 6.54 23.68
CA HIS A 85 -21.64 6.43 23.92
C HIS A 85 -21.97 5.17 24.72
N THR A 86 -21.24 4.06 24.52
CA THR A 86 -21.42 2.84 25.34
C THR A 86 -20.80 2.97 26.73
N GLU A 87 -19.73 3.74 26.85
CA GLU A 87 -18.97 3.95 28.09
C GLU A 87 -19.49 5.15 28.90
N GLY A 88 -20.42 5.94 28.35
CA GLY A 88 -20.97 7.13 29.01
C GLY A 88 -19.94 8.22 29.29
N ARG A 89 -18.85 8.28 28.50
CA ARG A 89 -17.78 9.27 28.64
C ARG A 89 -17.93 10.38 27.60
N GLU A 90 -17.30 11.52 27.88
CA GLU A 90 -17.14 12.58 26.86
C GLU A 90 -16.15 12.14 25.76
N PRO A 91 -16.44 12.41 24.48
CA PRO A 91 -15.50 12.18 23.39
C PRO A 91 -14.24 13.07 23.48
N THR A 92 -13.08 12.51 23.15
CA THR A 92 -11.79 13.21 23.21
C THR A 92 -11.66 14.38 22.23
N PHE A 93 -12.51 14.45 21.20
CA PHE A 93 -12.54 15.56 20.26
C PHE A 93 -13.31 16.79 20.76
N PHE A 94 -14.05 16.68 21.88
CA PHE A 94 -14.62 17.84 22.57
C PHE A 94 -13.67 18.40 23.63
N THR A 95 -12.72 17.60 24.11
CA THR A 95 -11.72 17.97 25.11
C THR A 95 -10.40 18.44 24.52
N GLN A 96 -10.28 18.63 23.19
CA GLN A 96 -9.10 19.25 22.61
C GLN A 96 -9.05 20.72 23.02
N ASP A 97 -8.31 21.00 24.09
CA ASP A 97 -7.91 22.36 24.44
C ASP A 97 -7.08 22.93 23.27
N PRO A 98 -7.42 24.12 22.73
CA PRO A 98 -6.62 24.78 21.69
C PRO A 98 -5.14 24.97 22.05
N SER A 99 -4.79 24.88 23.34
CA SER A 99 -3.41 24.94 23.84
C SER A 99 -2.67 23.60 23.86
N GLU A 100 -3.35 22.46 23.66
CA GLU A 100 -2.67 21.18 23.52
C GLU A 100 -1.93 21.11 22.18
N PRO A 101 -0.61 20.83 22.19
CA PRO A 101 0.15 20.75 20.96
C PRO A 101 -0.43 19.65 20.07
N ASN A 102 -0.67 19.98 18.80
CA ASN A 102 -1.08 18.99 17.82
C ASN A 102 0.02 17.93 17.76
N THR A 103 -0.23 16.77 18.39
CA THR A 103 0.71 15.64 18.45
C THR A 103 1.11 15.08 17.08
N ASN A 104 0.49 15.58 16.00
CA ASN A 104 0.79 15.26 14.62
C ASN A 104 1.42 16.41 13.83
N GLU A 105 1.66 17.56 14.46
CA GLU A 105 2.42 18.64 13.85
C GLU A 105 3.83 18.13 13.50
N GLY A 106 4.19 18.23 12.22
CA GLY A 106 5.42 17.64 11.68
C GLY A 106 5.39 16.11 11.45
N LYS A 107 4.32 15.39 11.79
CA LYS A 107 4.19 13.96 11.45
C LYS A 107 3.69 13.78 10.02
N ILE A 108 4.48 13.08 9.22
CA ILE A 108 4.19 12.81 7.80
C ILE A 108 3.05 11.79 7.71
N SER A 109 1.93 12.17 7.10
CA SER A 109 0.89 11.20 6.72
C SER A 109 1.34 10.43 5.50
N TRP A 110 1.87 9.24 5.74
CA TRP A 110 2.33 8.33 4.70
C TRP A 110 1.19 7.80 3.81
N TRP A 111 -0.07 7.99 4.19
CA TRP A 111 -1.23 7.68 3.37
C TRP A 111 -2.14 8.91 3.30
N GLY A 112 -2.64 9.22 2.10
CA GLY A 112 -3.79 10.13 1.99
C GLY A 112 -5.04 9.50 2.62
N THR A 113 -5.98 10.34 3.06
CA THR A 113 -7.26 9.92 3.66
C THR A 113 -8.24 9.30 2.66
N MET A 114 -7.99 9.46 1.36
CA MET A 114 -8.81 8.92 0.29
C MET A 114 -8.45 7.44 0.03
N PRO A 115 -9.42 6.54 -0.24
CA PRO A 115 -9.11 5.21 -0.75
C PRO A 115 -8.42 5.27 -2.12
N ALA A 116 -7.83 4.15 -2.55
CA ALA A 116 -7.38 4.01 -3.92
C ALA A 116 -8.59 4.09 -4.86
N LEU A 117 -8.50 4.93 -5.89
CA LEU A 117 -9.56 5.09 -6.88
C LEU A 117 -9.03 4.71 -8.26
N ASP A 118 -9.87 4.00 -9.01
CA ASP A 118 -9.75 3.89 -10.46
C ASP A 118 -10.18 5.22 -11.07
N LEU A 119 -9.19 5.98 -11.55
CA LEU A 119 -9.42 7.33 -12.07
C LEU A 119 -10.02 7.32 -13.47
N LEU A 120 -9.85 6.24 -14.21
CA LEU A 120 -10.40 6.13 -15.57
C LEU A 120 -11.79 5.51 -15.52
N LYS A 121 -11.94 4.40 -14.80
CA LYS A 121 -13.19 3.63 -14.74
C LYS A 121 -13.73 3.35 -16.15
N LEU A 122 -12.86 2.82 -17.01
CA LEU A 122 -13.10 2.66 -18.45
C LEU A 122 -14.44 2.00 -18.76
N ASP A 123 -14.75 0.91 -18.08
CA ASP A 123 -16.02 0.17 -18.25
C ASP A 123 -17.28 1.02 -18.03
N GLY A 124 -17.18 2.07 -17.19
CA GLY A 124 -18.31 2.91 -16.79
C GLY A 124 -18.32 4.30 -17.42
N ASN A 125 -17.21 4.76 -17.99
CA ASN A 125 -17.04 6.12 -18.50
C ASN A 125 -16.84 6.13 -20.03
N GLU A 126 -15.95 5.28 -20.56
CA GLU A 126 -15.57 5.26 -21.98
C GLU A 126 -16.10 4.02 -22.75
N GLY A 127 -16.59 3.00 -22.05
CA GLY A 127 -17.12 1.77 -22.67
C GLY A 127 -16.02 0.87 -23.24
N GLN A 128 -16.32 0.14 -24.33
CA GLN A 128 -15.36 -0.78 -24.97
C GLN A 128 -14.28 -0.08 -25.82
N ASP A 129 -14.48 1.21 -26.13
CA ASP A 129 -13.63 1.97 -27.05
C ASP A 129 -12.65 2.87 -26.28
N ALA A 130 -11.80 2.25 -25.45
CA ALA A 130 -10.76 2.99 -24.72
C ALA A 130 -9.83 3.73 -25.72
N PRO A 131 -9.52 5.02 -25.48
CA PRO A 131 -8.65 5.78 -26.37
C PRO A 131 -7.28 5.11 -26.56
N PRO A 132 -6.68 5.15 -27.77
CA PRO A 132 -5.40 4.50 -28.03
C PRO A 132 -4.23 5.12 -27.24
N LYS A 133 -4.42 6.33 -26.70
CA LYS A 133 -3.46 7.00 -25.84
C LYS A 133 -4.17 7.71 -24.69
N ILE A 134 -3.87 7.29 -23.47
CA ILE A 134 -4.38 7.83 -22.21
C ILE A 134 -3.22 8.56 -21.51
N ARG A 135 -3.46 9.80 -21.08
CA ARG A 135 -2.51 10.59 -20.27
C ARG A 135 -3.17 11.05 -18.98
N ILE A 136 -2.54 10.75 -17.85
CA ILE A 136 -3.04 11.10 -16.52
C ILE A 136 -1.99 11.94 -15.80
N LEU A 137 -2.41 13.11 -15.31
CA LEU A 137 -1.60 13.95 -14.43
C LEU A 137 -2.09 13.82 -12.99
N LEU A 138 -1.24 13.32 -12.12
CA LEU A 138 -1.46 13.23 -10.68
C LEU A 138 -0.72 14.37 -9.99
N ALA A 139 -1.34 15.54 -10.00
CA ALA A 139 -0.78 16.76 -9.43
C ALA A 139 -0.81 16.72 -7.91
N SER A 140 0.34 16.98 -7.27
CA SER A 140 0.51 17.01 -5.82
C SER A 140 0.02 15.72 -5.14
N SER A 141 0.18 14.59 -5.82
CA SER A 141 -0.26 13.30 -5.32
C SER A 141 0.81 12.73 -4.39
N HIS A 142 0.47 12.60 -3.12
CA HIS A 142 1.41 12.15 -2.11
C HIS A 142 1.77 10.66 -2.26
N ASP A 143 0.85 9.79 -2.67
CA ASP A 143 1.09 8.35 -2.74
C ASP A 143 0.59 7.70 -4.03
N ILE A 144 1.12 6.51 -4.33
CA ILE A 144 0.89 5.82 -5.63
C ILE A 144 -0.44 5.06 -5.73
N ARG A 145 -1.33 5.08 -4.73
CA ARG A 145 -2.49 4.17 -4.69
C ARG A 145 -3.41 4.33 -5.89
N ASN A 146 -3.73 5.56 -6.28
CA ASN A 146 -4.61 5.81 -7.43
C ASN A 146 -3.95 5.40 -8.75
N MET A 147 -2.63 5.62 -8.88
CA MET A 147 -1.88 5.16 -10.05
C MET A 147 -1.92 3.64 -10.16
N VAL A 148 -1.67 2.93 -9.05
CA VAL A 148 -1.68 1.47 -9.01
C VAL A 148 -3.09 0.93 -9.31
N GLU A 149 -4.13 1.45 -8.66
CA GLU A 149 -5.51 1.02 -8.90
C GLU A 149 -5.93 1.29 -10.35
N THR A 150 -5.64 2.47 -10.89
CA THR A 150 -5.99 2.83 -12.27
C THR A 150 -5.28 1.92 -13.28
N ILE A 151 -3.98 1.64 -13.10
CA ILE A 151 -3.25 0.72 -13.99
C ILE A 151 -3.79 -0.71 -13.87
N ALA A 152 -4.06 -1.18 -12.66
CA ALA A 152 -4.56 -2.54 -12.40
C ALA A 152 -5.98 -2.76 -12.94
N ARG A 153 -6.73 -1.68 -13.19
CA ARG A 153 -8.09 -1.69 -13.75
C ARG A 153 -8.12 -1.52 -15.26
N LEU A 154 -6.97 -1.28 -15.90
CA LEU A 154 -6.91 -1.32 -17.35
C LEU A 154 -7.26 -2.73 -17.82
N PRO A 155 -8.19 -2.88 -18.79
CA PRO A 155 -8.51 -4.17 -19.37
C PRO A 155 -7.27 -4.84 -19.97
N ASP A 156 -7.16 -6.16 -19.85
CA ASP A 156 -6.09 -6.93 -20.50
C ASP A 156 -6.11 -6.78 -22.04
N THR A 157 -7.25 -6.38 -22.59
CA THR A 157 -7.46 -6.07 -24.01
C THR A 157 -6.98 -4.67 -24.41
N TYR A 158 -6.56 -3.83 -23.47
CA TYR A 158 -6.06 -2.49 -23.76
C TYR A 158 -4.68 -2.55 -24.43
N LEU A 159 -4.64 -2.27 -25.74
CA LEU A 159 -3.41 -2.27 -26.54
C LEU A 159 -2.77 -0.88 -26.69
N GLY A 160 -3.41 0.15 -26.12
CA GLY A 160 -2.97 1.55 -26.21
C GLY A 160 -1.81 1.91 -25.28
N GLN A 161 -1.40 3.18 -25.32
CA GLN A 161 -0.39 3.73 -24.43
C GLN A 161 -1.06 4.38 -23.22
N CYS A 162 -0.69 3.99 -21.99
CA CYS A 162 -1.06 4.70 -20.77
C CYS A 162 0.18 5.44 -20.23
N GLU A 163 0.10 6.76 -20.14
CA GLU A 163 1.14 7.65 -19.63
C GLU A 163 0.64 8.31 -18.34
N ILE A 164 1.32 8.07 -17.23
CA ILE A 164 0.98 8.67 -15.94
C ILE A 164 2.15 9.53 -15.48
N VAL A 165 1.88 10.81 -15.24
CA VAL A 165 2.83 11.79 -14.71
C VAL A 165 2.40 12.15 -13.30
N MET A 166 3.31 12.02 -12.35
CA MET A 166 3.07 12.34 -10.94
C MET A 166 4.15 13.28 -10.44
N ASN A 167 3.75 14.30 -9.68
CA ASN A 167 4.67 15.11 -8.88
C ASN A 167 4.26 15.07 -7.40
N GLY A 168 5.25 15.24 -6.52
CA GLY A 168 5.04 15.26 -5.07
C GLY A 168 5.86 16.37 -4.43
N ILE A 169 5.33 16.92 -3.34
CA ILE A 169 5.99 18.02 -2.59
C ILE A 169 6.88 17.46 -1.48
N HIS A 170 6.51 16.30 -0.92
CA HIS A 170 7.24 15.71 0.20
C HIS A 170 8.27 14.68 -0.27
N SER A 171 9.56 15.02 -0.17
CA SER A 171 10.68 14.18 -0.63
C SER A 171 10.64 12.75 -0.09
N GLY A 172 10.44 12.58 1.22
CA GLY A 172 10.38 11.24 1.83
C GLY A 172 9.24 10.35 1.29
N ILE A 173 8.04 10.89 1.09
CA ILE A 173 6.93 10.11 0.52
C ILE A 173 7.19 9.81 -0.95
N PHE A 174 7.70 10.78 -1.70
CA PHE A 174 7.99 10.61 -3.12
C PHE A 174 9.13 9.61 -3.35
N ALA A 175 10.17 9.61 -2.51
CA ALA A 175 11.23 8.60 -2.54
C ALA A 175 10.68 7.18 -2.35
N ARG A 176 9.75 6.98 -1.41
CA ARG A 176 9.08 5.69 -1.24
C ARG A 176 8.28 5.30 -2.48
N ASN A 177 7.56 6.24 -3.10
CA ASN A 177 6.82 6.00 -4.34
C ASN A 177 7.77 5.54 -5.47
N ILE A 178 8.93 6.18 -5.61
CA ILE A 178 9.97 5.80 -6.57
C ILE A 178 10.50 4.39 -6.28
N ILE A 179 10.79 4.06 -5.02
CA ILE A 179 11.25 2.72 -4.64
C ILE A 179 10.20 1.67 -5.01
N LEU A 180 8.92 1.90 -4.68
CA LEU A 180 7.81 1.00 -5.03
C LEU A 180 7.69 0.80 -6.55
N LEU A 181 7.82 1.88 -7.33
CA LEU A 181 7.83 1.80 -8.80
C LEU A 181 9.03 1.03 -9.34
N LEU A 182 10.23 1.27 -8.79
CA LEU A 182 11.44 0.53 -9.16
C LEU A 182 11.30 -0.96 -8.85
N ILE A 183 10.60 -1.32 -7.76
CA ILE A 183 10.31 -2.72 -7.44
C ILE A 183 9.40 -3.33 -8.49
N ALA A 184 8.26 -2.69 -8.78
CA ALA A 184 7.33 -3.15 -9.80
C ALA A 184 8.01 -3.28 -11.19
N PHE A 185 8.92 -2.36 -11.52
CA PHE A 185 9.62 -2.35 -12.80
C PHE A 185 10.68 -3.46 -12.92
N ASN A 186 11.37 -3.79 -11.82
CA ASN A 186 12.54 -4.67 -11.86
C ASN A 186 12.27 -6.10 -11.41
N PHE A 187 11.26 -6.35 -10.57
CA PHE A 187 10.91 -7.68 -10.08
C PHE A 187 9.78 -8.30 -10.92
N ARG A 188 9.62 -9.62 -10.82
CA ARG A 188 8.43 -10.28 -11.38
C ARG A 188 7.24 -10.01 -10.44
N PRO A 189 5.99 -10.01 -10.92
CA PRO A 189 4.83 -9.67 -10.10
C PRO A 189 4.75 -10.47 -8.79
N GLU A 190 5.08 -11.75 -8.82
CA GLU A 190 5.01 -12.67 -7.68
C GLU A 190 6.02 -12.32 -6.58
N ASP A 191 7.13 -11.70 -6.98
CA ASP A 191 8.19 -11.25 -6.07
C ASP A 191 7.94 -9.78 -5.66
N ALA A 192 7.49 -8.95 -6.60
CA ALA A 192 7.28 -7.51 -6.42
C ALA A 192 6.17 -7.20 -5.42
N ALA A 193 5.00 -7.84 -5.57
CA ALA A 193 3.83 -7.57 -4.72
C ALA A 193 4.12 -7.78 -3.21
N PRO A 194 4.67 -8.92 -2.75
CA PRO A 194 5.02 -9.08 -1.34
C PRO A 194 6.06 -8.08 -0.84
N ILE A 195 7.08 -7.78 -1.64
CA ILE A 195 8.12 -6.81 -1.28
C ILE A 195 7.49 -5.42 -1.11
N MET A 196 6.64 -4.99 -2.05
CA MET A 196 5.94 -3.70 -1.99
C MET A 196 5.03 -3.63 -0.77
N ILE A 197 4.26 -4.69 -0.46
CA ILE A 197 3.40 -4.75 0.73
C ILE A 197 4.23 -4.61 2.00
N HIS A 198 5.38 -5.28 2.11
CA HIS A 198 6.27 -5.15 3.27
C HIS A 198 6.78 -3.72 3.45
N LEU A 199 7.26 -3.10 2.38
CA LEU A 199 7.72 -1.70 2.43
C LEU A 199 6.60 -0.71 2.71
N TRP A 200 5.37 -1.03 2.31
CA TRP A 200 4.24 -0.14 2.54
C TRP A 200 3.77 -0.23 3.99
N TYR A 201 3.57 -1.44 4.51
CA TYR A 201 2.81 -1.63 5.74
C TYR A 201 3.61 -2.18 6.92
N SER A 202 4.81 -2.70 6.74
CA SER A 202 5.55 -3.34 7.84
C SER A 202 6.39 -2.34 8.62
N ALA A 203 6.50 -2.56 9.93
CA ALA A 203 7.49 -1.86 10.76
C ALA A 203 8.89 -2.42 10.54
N LEU A 204 8.97 -3.72 10.22
CA LEU A 204 10.20 -4.48 10.06
C LEU A 204 10.22 -5.12 8.67
N ILE A 205 11.34 -4.98 7.98
CA ILE A 205 11.53 -5.57 6.65
C ILE A 205 12.28 -6.90 6.80
N PRO A 206 11.76 -8.02 6.23
CA PRO A 206 12.49 -9.28 6.25
C PRO A 206 13.87 -9.15 5.62
N ALA A 207 14.89 -9.78 6.22
CA ALA A 207 16.26 -9.76 5.68
C ALA A 207 16.36 -10.21 4.21
N PRO A 208 15.64 -11.25 3.74
CA PRO A 208 15.63 -11.62 2.32
C PRO A 208 15.07 -10.53 1.41
N VAL A 209 14.07 -9.77 1.88
CA VAL A 209 13.49 -8.65 1.14
C VAL A 209 14.53 -7.53 1.02
N LEU A 210 15.16 -7.14 2.14
CA LEU A 210 16.20 -6.11 2.13
C LEU A 210 17.37 -6.50 1.22
N ALA A 211 17.87 -7.73 1.34
CA ALA A 211 18.95 -8.23 0.49
C ALA A 211 18.59 -8.18 -0.99
N ALA A 212 17.35 -8.52 -1.35
CA ALA A 212 16.88 -8.44 -2.74
C ALA A 212 16.80 -6.99 -3.24
N LEU A 213 16.31 -6.07 -2.41
CA LEU A 213 16.27 -4.64 -2.72
C LEU A 213 17.67 -4.07 -2.94
N GLN A 214 18.60 -4.39 -2.05
CA GLN A 214 19.99 -3.95 -2.15
C GLN A 214 20.67 -4.55 -3.38
N SER A 215 20.54 -5.85 -3.59
CA SER A 215 21.09 -6.53 -4.77
C SER A 215 20.61 -5.91 -6.09
N LYS A 216 19.31 -5.57 -6.18
CA LYS A 216 18.70 -5.22 -7.46
C LYS A 216 18.57 -3.72 -7.72
N LEU A 217 18.22 -2.94 -6.69
CA LEU A 217 17.95 -1.50 -6.85
C LEU A 217 19.15 -0.63 -6.51
N GLN A 218 19.99 -1.05 -5.55
CA GLN A 218 21.14 -0.23 -5.15
C GLN A 218 22.11 0.05 -6.31
N PRO A 219 22.46 -0.91 -7.19
CA PRO A 219 23.31 -0.62 -8.35
C PRO A 219 22.66 0.37 -9.32
N LEU A 220 21.34 0.29 -9.50
CA LEU A 220 20.59 1.20 -10.37
C LEU A 220 20.69 2.63 -9.85
N VAL A 221 20.38 2.85 -8.56
CA VAL A 221 20.41 4.19 -7.95
C VAL A 221 21.85 4.72 -7.87
N ARG A 222 22.84 3.89 -7.51
CA ARG A 222 24.25 4.29 -7.49
C ARG A 222 24.72 4.80 -8.85
N LYS A 223 24.35 4.11 -9.94
CA LYS A 223 24.67 4.56 -11.30
C LYS A 223 24.10 5.96 -11.56
N VAL A 224 22.83 6.19 -11.20
CA VAL A 224 22.21 7.52 -11.36
C VAL A 224 22.97 8.58 -10.56
N CYS A 225 23.33 8.30 -9.30
CA CYS A 225 24.10 9.25 -8.48
C CYS A 225 25.46 9.58 -9.09
N SER A 226 26.20 8.58 -9.60
CA SER A 226 27.50 8.80 -10.25
C SER A 226 27.39 9.66 -11.50
N GLU A 227 26.34 9.47 -12.30
CA GLU A 227 26.06 10.28 -13.50
C GLU A 227 25.58 11.69 -13.13
N ALA A 228 24.77 11.83 -12.08
CA ALA A 228 24.30 13.11 -11.58
C ALA A 228 25.45 13.97 -11.04
N ALA A 229 26.41 13.36 -10.34
CA ALA A 229 27.59 14.04 -9.80
C ALA A 229 28.45 14.69 -10.91
N GLN A 230 28.49 14.11 -12.11
CA GLN A 230 29.20 14.70 -13.26
C GLN A 230 28.49 15.93 -13.84
N LYS A 231 27.21 16.14 -13.52
CA LYS A 231 26.37 17.24 -14.01
C LYS A 231 25.99 18.23 -12.91
N CYS A 232 26.91 18.46 -11.96
CA CYS A 232 26.74 19.29 -10.76
C CYS A 232 26.22 20.72 -11.02
N ALA A 233 26.34 21.23 -12.25
CA ALA A 233 25.78 22.52 -12.65
C ALA A 233 24.23 22.55 -12.73
N LEU A 234 23.55 21.40 -12.76
CA LEU A 234 22.09 21.31 -12.83
C LEU A 234 21.46 21.16 -11.44
N GLN A 235 20.40 21.91 -11.15
CA GLN A 235 19.64 21.76 -9.90
C GLN A 235 18.89 20.42 -9.85
N PHE A 236 18.36 19.98 -11.00
CA PHE A 236 17.60 18.74 -11.16
C PHE A 236 18.30 17.80 -12.12
N PHE A 237 18.19 16.50 -11.84
CA PHE A 237 18.71 15.45 -12.71
C PHE A 237 17.58 14.48 -13.06
N LYS A 238 17.34 14.34 -14.37
CA LYS A 238 16.36 13.43 -14.94
C LYS A 238 17.01 12.14 -15.39
N TRP A 239 16.41 11.02 -15.02
CA TRP A 239 16.84 9.69 -15.41
C TRP A 239 15.66 8.85 -15.89
N GLY A 240 15.92 7.95 -16.84
CA GLY A 240 14.90 7.08 -17.43
C GLY A 240 15.36 5.63 -17.49
N TRP A 241 14.50 4.71 -17.06
CA TRP A 241 14.65 3.29 -17.30
C TRP A 241 13.62 2.84 -18.34
N LYS A 242 14.04 1.98 -19.27
CA LYS A 242 13.18 1.35 -20.28
C LYS A 242 13.29 -0.16 -20.16
N LYS A 243 12.16 -0.84 -20.21
CA LYS A 243 12.07 -2.31 -20.16
C LYS A 243 10.83 -2.75 -20.91
N ASN A 244 11.03 -3.56 -21.95
CA ASN A 244 9.96 -4.00 -22.85
C ASN A 244 9.17 -2.78 -23.38
N LYS A 245 7.83 -2.82 -23.27
CA LYS A 245 6.92 -1.72 -23.64
C LYS A 245 6.75 -0.66 -22.55
N ALA A 246 7.44 -0.77 -21.42
CA ALA A 246 7.31 0.13 -20.28
C ALA A 246 8.52 1.06 -20.14
N SER A 247 8.27 2.28 -19.69
CA SER A 247 9.31 3.25 -19.34
C SER A 247 8.98 3.94 -18.02
N LEU A 248 9.99 4.11 -17.16
CA LEU A 248 9.91 4.83 -15.91
C LEU A 248 10.89 6.00 -15.97
N HIS A 249 10.39 7.23 -15.84
CA HIS A 249 11.22 8.43 -15.78
C HIS A 249 11.08 9.06 -14.41
N VAL A 250 12.21 9.47 -13.83
CA VAL A 250 12.27 10.12 -12.52
C VAL A 250 13.15 11.35 -12.66
N GLU A 251 12.67 12.45 -12.11
CA GLU A 251 13.38 13.72 -12.06
C GLU A 251 13.38 14.20 -10.62
N LEU A 252 14.58 14.39 -10.08
CA LEU A 252 14.79 14.79 -8.70
C LEU A 252 15.92 15.82 -8.61
N PRO A 253 15.93 16.66 -7.56
CA PRO A 253 17.12 17.37 -7.15
C PRO A 253 18.31 16.41 -6.94
N ILE A 254 19.54 16.86 -7.21
CA ILE A 254 20.74 16.00 -7.09
C ILE A 254 20.89 15.41 -5.67
N ASN A 255 20.67 16.22 -4.64
CA ASN A 255 20.74 15.78 -3.24
C ASN A 255 19.64 14.75 -2.88
N GLU A 256 18.49 14.79 -3.55
CA GLU A 256 17.42 13.80 -3.35
C GLU A 256 17.75 12.45 -3.99
N TRP A 257 18.57 12.41 -5.05
CA TRP A 257 19.11 11.15 -5.56
C TRP A 257 20.03 10.46 -4.54
N GLU A 258 20.85 11.23 -3.82
CA GLU A 258 21.70 10.69 -2.75
C GLU A 258 20.86 10.18 -1.58
N ARG A 259 19.84 10.93 -1.16
CA ARG A 259 18.87 10.48 -0.14
C ARG A 259 18.16 9.19 -0.56
N LEU A 260 17.78 9.08 -1.84
CA LEU A 260 17.16 7.86 -2.38
C LEU A 260 18.07 6.64 -2.25
N ARG A 261 19.38 6.81 -2.48
CA ARG A 261 20.38 5.75 -2.28
C ARG A 261 20.45 5.32 -0.82
N ASP A 262 20.39 6.27 0.10
CA ASP A 262 20.52 6.02 1.53
C ASP A 262 19.27 5.33 2.11
N TYR A 263 18.08 5.57 1.55
CA TYR A 263 16.85 4.83 1.90
C TYR A 263 16.91 3.32 1.62
N LEU A 264 17.86 2.85 0.81
CA LEU A 264 18.10 1.42 0.58
C LEU A 264 19.04 0.79 1.62
N GLN A 265 19.46 1.55 2.65
CA GLN A 265 20.27 1.09 3.77
C GLN A 265 19.47 1.01 5.07
N VAL A 266 19.96 0.20 6.01
CA VAL A 266 19.40 0.15 7.36
C VAL A 266 19.89 1.37 8.14
N PRO A 267 19.00 2.20 8.72
CA PRO A 267 19.42 3.32 9.54
C PRO A 267 20.13 2.83 10.81
N GLY A 268 21.33 3.33 11.08
CA GLY A 268 22.11 2.90 12.26
C GLY A 268 21.47 3.23 13.61
N CYS A 269 20.58 4.23 13.67
CA CYS A 269 19.97 4.73 14.89
C CYS A 269 18.53 4.22 15.16
N LEU A 270 17.96 3.38 14.29
CA LEU A 270 16.56 2.95 14.40
C LEU A 270 16.46 1.51 14.93
N SER A 271 16.08 1.36 16.20
CA SER A 271 15.83 0.05 16.78
C SER A 271 14.52 -0.57 16.26
N ALA A 272 14.43 -1.90 16.25
CA ALA A 272 13.20 -2.61 15.89
C ALA A 272 12.01 -2.23 16.79
N ALA A 273 12.26 -2.01 18.08
CA ALA A 273 11.23 -1.59 19.03
C ALA A 273 10.72 -0.18 18.74
N THR A 274 11.62 0.75 18.41
CA THR A 274 11.27 2.12 17.99
C THR A 274 10.49 2.10 16.68
N ALA A 275 10.92 1.31 15.68
CA ALA A 275 10.22 1.19 14.42
C ALA A 275 8.78 0.63 14.59
N ALA A 276 8.62 -0.41 15.41
CA ALA A 276 7.30 -0.98 15.73
C ALA A 276 6.40 0.03 16.44
N ARG A 277 6.94 0.79 17.41
CA ARG A 277 6.21 1.84 18.11
C ARG A 277 5.77 2.96 17.17
N ASN A 278 6.68 3.51 16.37
CA ASN A 278 6.38 4.56 15.40
C ASN A 278 5.28 4.11 14.42
N ARG A 279 5.36 2.85 13.95
CA ARG A 279 4.34 2.27 13.08
C ARG A 279 2.97 2.20 13.77
N GLN A 280 2.93 1.71 15.01
CA GLN A 280 1.72 1.57 15.80
C GLN A 280 1.07 2.93 16.09
N GLU A 281 1.86 3.93 16.47
CA GLU A 281 1.36 5.30 16.71
C GLU A 281 0.68 5.90 15.48
N VAL A 282 1.19 5.61 14.27
CA VAL A 282 0.62 6.12 13.02
C VAL A 282 -0.61 5.31 12.57
N THR A 283 -0.66 4.00 12.81
CA THR A 283 -1.77 3.13 12.33
C THR A 283 -2.90 2.91 13.29
N LEU A 284 -2.57 2.88 14.58
CA LEU A 284 -3.51 2.65 15.67
C LEU A 284 -3.41 3.83 16.66
N PRO A 285 -3.61 5.08 16.20
CA PRO A 285 -3.55 6.24 17.07
C PRO A 285 -4.69 6.16 18.10
N THR A 286 -4.34 5.90 19.36
CA THR A 286 -5.31 5.80 20.47
C THR A 286 -6.04 7.12 20.70
N ASN A 287 -5.40 8.25 20.42
CA ASN A 287 -5.99 9.59 20.51
C ASN A 287 -7.01 9.91 19.41
N ARG A 288 -7.15 9.08 18.37
CA ARG A 288 -8.12 9.31 17.27
C ARG A 288 -9.23 8.27 17.21
N VAL A 289 -9.32 7.37 18.19
CA VAL A 289 -10.41 6.39 18.25
C VAL A 289 -11.75 7.10 18.21
N ASP A 290 -11.87 8.27 18.86
CA ASP A 290 -13.12 9.01 18.87
C ASP A 290 -13.45 9.70 17.57
N LEU A 291 -12.45 10.27 16.91
CA LEU A 291 -12.62 10.84 15.58
C LEU A 291 -13.00 9.76 14.55
N LEU A 292 -12.41 8.56 14.66
CA LEU A 292 -12.72 7.42 13.79
C LEU A 292 -14.15 6.92 14.00
N HIS A 293 -14.53 6.64 15.24
CA HIS A 293 -15.88 6.22 15.56
C HIS A 293 -16.93 7.27 15.17
N ARG A 294 -16.58 8.58 15.19
CA ARG A 294 -17.49 9.67 14.82
C ARG A 294 -17.75 9.64 13.32
N SER A 295 -16.72 9.42 12.52
CA SER A 295 -16.86 9.28 11.06
C SER A 295 -17.62 8.01 10.66
N LEU A 296 -17.58 6.97 11.48
CA LEU A 296 -18.33 5.73 11.26
C LEU A 296 -19.79 5.80 11.73
N TYR A 297 -20.08 6.61 12.74
CA TYR A 297 -21.43 6.79 13.31
C TYR A 297 -22.28 7.83 12.55
N GLY A 298 -21.63 8.82 11.93
CA GLY A 298 -22.27 9.92 11.18
C GLY A 298 -23.10 9.49 9.97
#